data_AF-A0A7S3NB86-F1
#
_entry.id   AF-A0A7S3NB86-F1
#
_cell.length_a   1.000
_cell.length_b   1.000
_cell.length_c   1.000
_cell.angle_alpha   90.00
_cell.angle_beta   90.00
_cell.angle_gamma   90.00
#
_symmetry.space_group_name_H-M   'P 1'
#
loop_
_entity.id
_entity.type
_entity.pdbx_description
1 polymer ?
#
loop_
_entity_poly.entity_id
_entity_poly.type
_entity_poly.pdbx_seq_one_letter_code
_entity_poly.pdbx_strand_id
1 'polypeptide(L)'
;MDNDFGFGDDSDHGNDGVHIEQEDEYAYGSQANKNNFDYNDEEEAHAQRFDDGDENQQTFWNQEFSGQNSNAPGGQVVVAKQDKPKVGQAFEAPLTPEEEARVSEVQLELKARMQRLVEKEANEESEKRAAKKELKKWYEDKERDRVAKSKQNKEEEWAFLQQRDDHKRSKNKWEKIIDNVEINPSKYLGTKDVTRMRQSMLARKADIKAQGPSDE
;
A
#
# COMPACT_ATOMS: atom_id res chain seq x y z
N MET A 1 -66.73 -10.36 12.34
CA MET A 1 -66.80 -11.70 11.71
C MET A 1 -65.38 -12.19 11.70
N ASP A 2 -65.00 -12.69 12.86
CA ASP A 2 -63.66 -13.18 13.18
C ASP A 2 -63.67 -14.66 12.86
N ASN A 3 -62.86 -15.07 11.89
CA ASN A 3 -62.62 -16.49 11.61
C ASN A 3 -61.26 -16.86 12.19
N ASP A 4 -61.35 -17.33 13.42
CA ASP A 4 -60.38 -18.17 14.10
C ASP A 4 -60.58 -19.62 13.63
N PHE A 5 -59.55 -20.25 13.04
CA PHE A 5 -59.44 -21.70 12.89
C PHE A 5 -57.95 -22.06 12.81
N GLY A 6 -57.45 -22.62 13.91
CA GLY A 6 -56.12 -23.20 14.02
C GLY A 6 -56.02 -24.65 13.55
N PHE A 7 -54.88 -25.26 13.95
CA PHE A 7 -54.39 -26.64 13.75
C PHE A 7 -53.74 -26.90 12.39
N GLY A 8 -52.59 -27.57 12.27
CA GLY A 8 -51.63 -28.18 13.19
C GLY A 8 -50.33 -28.38 12.39
N ASP A 9 -49.18 -28.37 13.05
CA ASP A 9 -48.34 -29.57 13.20
C ASP A 9 -47.95 -30.23 11.87
N ASP A 10 -46.70 -30.02 11.43
CA ASP A 10 -45.91 -31.09 10.81
C ASP A 10 -44.45 -30.66 10.58
N SER A 11 -43.57 -31.33 11.33
CA SER A 11 -42.49 -32.14 10.75
C SER A 11 -41.31 -31.47 10.05
N ASP A 12 -40.19 -31.47 10.77
CA ASP A 12 -38.97 -32.20 10.37
C ASP A 12 -38.19 -31.68 9.14
N HIS A 13 -37.20 -30.81 9.39
CA HIS A 13 -36.01 -30.71 8.56
C HIS A 13 -34.76 -30.88 9.42
N GLY A 14 -34.18 -32.07 9.31
CA GLY A 14 -32.91 -32.47 9.90
C GLY A 14 -31.81 -31.44 9.66
N ASN A 15 -31.27 -30.93 10.75
CA ASN A 15 -29.99 -30.26 10.77
C ASN A 15 -28.92 -31.35 10.85
N ASP A 16 -28.50 -31.86 9.68
CA ASP A 16 -27.28 -32.67 9.53
C ASP A 16 -26.05 -31.76 9.71
N GLY A 17 -25.86 -31.32 10.95
CA GLY A 17 -24.65 -30.67 11.41
C GLY A 17 -23.58 -31.73 11.62
N VAL A 18 -22.79 -31.91 10.57
CA VAL A 18 -21.55 -32.71 10.52
C VAL A 18 -20.81 -32.67 11.86
N HIS A 19 -20.70 -33.85 12.45
CA HIS A 19 -19.81 -34.20 13.54
C HIS A 19 -18.37 -33.90 13.08
N ILE A 20 -17.82 -32.75 13.46
CA ILE A 20 -16.38 -32.50 13.34
C ILE A 20 -15.74 -33.27 14.49
N GLU A 21 -15.17 -34.41 14.13
CA GLU A 21 -14.39 -35.26 15.01
C GLU A 21 -13.30 -34.43 15.70
N GLN A 22 -13.25 -34.63 17.02
CA GLN A 22 -12.09 -34.32 17.84
C GLN A 22 -10.91 -35.12 17.29
N GLU A 23 -9.95 -34.45 16.67
CA GLU A 23 -8.62 -35.01 16.46
C GLU A 23 -7.61 -34.23 17.30
N ASP A 24 -7.36 -34.79 18.47
CA ASP A 24 -6.07 -34.94 19.14
C ASP A 24 -4.99 -33.86 18.88
N GLU A 25 -4.84 -33.01 19.90
CA GLU A 25 -3.61 -32.28 20.19
C GLU A 25 -2.43 -33.25 20.38
N TYR A 26 -1.71 -33.56 19.30
CA TYR A 26 -0.34 -34.08 19.43
C TYR A 26 0.62 -32.93 19.67
N ALA A 27 0.85 -32.66 20.94
CA ALA A 27 1.96 -31.88 21.45
C ALA A 27 3.30 -32.52 21.05
N TYR A 28 3.83 -32.15 19.88
CA TYR A 28 5.22 -32.45 19.53
C TYR A 28 6.12 -31.34 20.10
N GLY A 29 6.81 -31.68 21.19
CA GLY A 29 7.77 -30.81 21.85
C GLY A 29 8.85 -30.33 20.89
N SER A 30 8.79 -29.04 20.53
CA SER A 30 9.90 -28.33 19.90
C SER A 30 10.92 -28.00 20.99
N GLN A 31 11.97 -28.82 21.08
CA GLN A 31 13.17 -28.45 21.81
C GLN A 31 13.78 -27.22 21.13
N ALA A 32 13.74 -26.12 21.87
CA ALA A 32 14.29 -24.83 21.51
C ALA A 32 15.75 -24.95 21.04
N ASN A 33 15.98 -24.78 19.75
CA ASN A 33 17.28 -24.34 19.26
C ASN A 33 17.32 -22.81 19.30
N LYS A 34 17.73 -22.28 20.47
CA LYS A 34 17.98 -20.86 20.71
C LYS A 34 19.26 -20.43 19.99
N ASN A 35 19.23 -20.40 18.68
CA ASN A 35 20.22 -19.65 17.90
C ASN A 35 19.58 -18.34 17.45
N ASN A 36 19.55 -17.43 18.43
CA ASN A 36 19.79 -16.01 18.31
C ASN A 36 20.13 -15.54 16.88
N PHE A 37 19.11 -15.13 16.13
CA PHE A 37 19.26 -14.20 15.01
C PHE A 37 18.19 -13.15 15.16
N ASP A 38 18.40 -12.35 16.21
CA ASP A 38 17.70 -11.11 16.49
C ASP A 38 18.09 -10.11 15.39
N TYR A 39 17.23 -10.00 14.37
CA TYR A 39 17.27 -8.91 13.42
C TYR A 39 15.99 -8.09 13.62
N ASN A 40 16.09 -7.14 14.56
CA ASN A 40 15.42 -5.85 14.59
C ASN A 40 14.00 -5.81 14.00
N ASP A 41 13.04 -6.15 14.86
CA ASP A 41 11.62 -5.82 14.71
C ASP A 41 11.27 -4.51 15.48
N GLU A 42 12.22 -3.56 15.48
CA GLU A 42 12.07 -2.22 16.07
C GLU A 42 12.36 -1.14 15.03
N GLU A 43 11.59 -1.10 13.94
CA GLU A 43 11.58 0.09 13.09
C GLU A 43 10.24 0.26 12.36
N GLU A 44 9.15 0.41 13.09
CA GLU A 44 7.94 1.05 12.53
C GLU A 44 7.06 1.72 13.62
N ALA A 45 7.71 2.50 14.49
CA ALA A 45 7.07 3.51 15.32
C ALA A 45 7.58 4.91 14.95
N HIS A 46 7.55 5.25 13.67
CA HIS A 46 7.75 6.61 13.17
C HIS A 46 6.62 7.00 12.21
N ALA A 47 5.38 6.87 12.67
CA ALA A 47 4.33 7.79 12.27
C ALA A 47 4.66 9.15 12.87
N GLN A 48 5.61 9.86 12.24
CA GLN A 48 5.84 11.27 12.49
C GLN A 48 4.50 11.97 12.28
N ARG A 49 4.00 12.47 13.42
CA ARG A 49 3.06 13.56 13.55
C ARG A 49 3.64 14.72 12.74
N PHE A 50 3.33 14.79 11.45
CA PHE A 50 3.46 16.01 10.65
C PHE A 50 2.37 16.97 11.13
N ASP A 51 2.63 17.53 12.30
CA ASP A 51 2.12 18.80 12.76
C ASP A 51 2.94 19.88 12.05
N ASP A 52 2.67 20.08 10.76
CA ASP A 52 3.11 21.28 10.05
C ASP A 52 2.01 22.32 10.21
N GLY A 53 2.12 23.06 11.31
CA GLY A 53 1.55 24.39 11.40
C GLY A 53 2.11 25.26 10.28
N ASP A 54 1.34 25.40 9.20
CA ASP A 54 1.51 26.46 8.21
C ASP A 54 0.75 27.71 8.66
N GLU A 55 1.04 28.15 9.89
CA GLU A 55 0.81 29.52 10.30
C GLU A 55 2.16 30.25 10.20
N ASN A 56 2.17 31.31 9.38
CA ASN A 56 3.09 32.44 9.42
C ASN A 56 4.26 32.47 8.41
N GLN A 57 3.95 32.51 7.11
CA GLN A 57 4.83 33.15 6.10
C GLN A 57 4.13 34.11 5.13
N GLN A 58 3.09 34.83 5.56
CA GLN A 58 2.57 36.00 4.83
C GLN A 58 2.25 37.18 5.77
N THR A 59 3.25 37.74 6.44
CA THR A 59 3.13 39.08 7.06
C THR A 59 4.36 39.97 6.87
N PHE A 60 5.26 39.67 5.92
CA PHE A 60 6.46 40.49 5.69
C PHE A 60 6.21 41.78 4.88
N TRP A 61 5.01 42.00 4.33
CA TRP A 61 4.68 43.25 3.58
C TRP A 61 3.78 44.24 4.33
N ASN A 62 3.50 44.03 5.63
CA ASN A 62 2.58 44.89 6.40
C ASN A 62 3.21 45.57 7.63
N GLN A 63 4.53 45.77 7.66
CA GLN A 63 5.21 46.35 8.83
C GLN A 63 6.07 47.58 8.53
N GLU A 64 5.65 48.48 7.63
CA GLU A 64 6.31 49.79 7.46
C GLU A 64 5.36 50.97 7.20
N PHE A 65 4.14 50.98 7.77
CA PHE A 65 3.33 52.21 7.77
C PHE A 65 2.45 52.35 9.02
N SER A 66 3.05 52.30 10.21
CA SER A 66 2.44 52.86 11.41
C SER A 66 3.50 53.51 12.28
N GLY A 67 3.78 54.78 11.98
CA GLY A 67 4.59 55.62 12.84
C GLY A 67 3.95 55.74 14.24
N GLN A 68 4.63 55.19 15.23
CA GLN A 68 4.44 55.54 16.64
C GLN A 68 5.59 56.48 17.03
N ASN A 69 5.26 57.77 17.18
CA ASN A 69 6.12 58.78 17.77
C ASN A 69 5.60 59.08 19.19
N SER A 70 6.48 58.99 20.18
CA SER A 70 6.24 59.26 21.60
C SER A 70 6.40 60.75 21.96
N ASN A 71 5.57 61.24 22.90
CA ASN A 71 5.62 62.50 23.68
C ASN A 71 7.04 63.08 23.94
N ALA A 72 7.35 64.39 24.09
CA ALA A 72 6.69 65.72 24.21
C ALA A 72 7.85 66.80 24.17
N PRO A 73 7.75 68.10 24.56
CA PRO A 73 6.65 69.07 24.72
C PRO A 73 6.91 70.42 23.96
N GLY A 74 5.89 71.28 23.85
CA GLY A 74 6.07 72.73 23.65
C GLY A 74 6.17 73.22 22.20
N GLY A 75 5.06 73.68 21.66
CA GLY A 75 5.02 74.40 20.39
C GLY A 75 3.61 74.84 20.04
N GLN A 76 3.28 76.09 20.35
CA GLN A 76 2.07 76.75 19.88
C GLN A 76 2.12 76.81 18.34
N VAL A 77 1.32 75.99 17.67
CA VAL A 77 1.09 76.10 16.22
C VAL A 77 -0.37 76.49 16.02
N VAL A 78 -0.56 77.70 15.50
CA VAL A 78 -1.82 78.27 15.03
C VAL A 78 -2.45 77.31 14.02
N VAL A 79 -3.57 76.69 14.40
CA VAL A 79 -4.36 75.82 13.53
C VAL A 79 -5.20 76.71 12.60
N ALA A 80 -4.69 76.96 11.40
CA ALA A 80 -5.53 77.35 10.29
C ALA A 80 -6.49 76.19 9.98
N LYS A 81 -7.80 76.48 9.94
CA LYS A 81 -8.85 75.53 9.60
C LYS A 81 -8.60 74.99 8.19
N GLN A 82 -7.98 73.83 8.07
CA GLN A 82 -8.00 73.06 6.83
C GLN A 82 -9.25 72.18 6.84
N ASP A 83 -10.19 72.55 5.98
CA ASP A 83 -11.35 71.72 5.62
C ASP A 83 -10.84 70.36 5.12
N LYS A 84 -11.06 69.32 5.93
CA LYS A 84 -10.89 67.94 5.49
C LYS A 84 -12.06 67.60 4.56
N PRO A 85 -11.83 67.20 3.30
CA PRO A 85 -12.92 66.78 2.44
C PRO A 85 -13.62 65.56 3.08
N LYS A 86 -14.95 65.62 3.15
CA LYS A 86 -15.83 64.54 3.60
C LYS A 86 -15.62 63.32 2.70
N VAL A 87 -14.87 62.34 3.20
CA VAL A 87 -14.82 60.99 2.64
C VAL A 87 -16.21 60.39 2.83
N GLY A 88 -17.01 60.34 1.75
CA GLY A 88 -18.38 59.80 1.82
C GLY A 88 -19.39 60.37 0.81
N GLN A 89 -19.05 61.39 0.04
CA GLN A 89 -19.82 61.73 -1.16
C GLN A 89 -19.15 61.09 -2.37
N ALA A 90 -19.62 59.89 -2.69
CA ALA A 90 -19.38 59.24 -3.96
C ALA A 90 -19.72 60.24 -5.07
N PHE A 91 -18.70 60.56 -5.87
CA PHE A 91 -18.84 61.30 -7.11
C PHE A 91 -19.51 60.35 -8.11
N GLU A 92 -20.84 60.23 -8.07
CA GLU A 92 -21.65 59.51 -9.07
C GLU A 92 -21.79 60.37 -10.34
N ALA A 93 -20.68 60.83 -10.90
CA ALA A 93 -20.68 61.20 -12.31
C ALA A 93 -20.79 59.86 -13.08
N PRO A 94 -21.76 59.69 -14.00
CA PRO A 94 -21.78 58.50 -14.86
C PRO A 94 -20.43 58.41 -15.56
N LEU A 95 -19.82 57.22 -15.52
CA LEU A 95 -18.52 57.00 -16.14
C LEU A 95 -18.59 57.44 -17.60
N THR A 96 -17.55 58.11 -18.07
CA THR A 96 -17.47 58.39 -19.51
C THR A 96 -17.37 57.06 -20.26
N PRO A 97 -17.88 56.96 -21.50
CA PRO A 97 -17.84 55.71 -22.27
C PRO A 97 -16.42 55.12 -22.42
N GLU A 98 -15.40 55.99 -22.39
CA GLU A 98 -13.99 55.62 -22.45
C GLU A 98 -13.45 55.07 -21.11
N GLU A 99 -13.99 55.50 -19.97
CA GLU A 99 -13.70 54.94 -18.65
C GLU A 99 -14.42 53.59 -18.45
N GLU A 100 -15.66 53.45 -18.93
CA GLU A 100 -16.40 52.18 -18.89
C GLU A 100 -15.68 51.08 -19.70
N ALA A 101 -15.14 51.43 -20.88
CA ALA A 101 -14.36 50.51 -21.70
C ALA A 101 -13.09 50.02 -20.97
N ARG A 102 -12.35 50.92 -20.31
CA ARG A 102 -11.15 50.57 -19.53
C ARG A 102 -11.49 49.70 -18.32
N VAL A 103 -12.59 50.01 -17.61
CA VAL A 103 -13.05 49.20 -16.48
C VAL A 103 -13.48 47.81 -16.95
N SER A 104 -14.14 47.70 -18.12
CA SER A 104 -14.52 46.42 -18.72
C SER A 104 -13.30 45.55 -19.06
N GLU A 105 -12.27 46.15 -19.65
CA GLU A 105 -11.02 45.48 -19.99
C GLU A 105 -10.31 44.94 -18.74
N VAL A 106 -10.19 45.77 -17.69
CA VAL A 106 -9.61 45.37 -16.40
C VAL A 106 -10.41 44.23 -15.76
N GLN A 107 -11.73 44.28 -15.80
CA GLN A 107 -12.58 43.19 -15.27
C GLN A 107 -12.38 41.88 -16.04
N LEU A 108 -12.21 41.95 -17.36
CA LEU A 108 -11.97 40.78 -18.20
C LEU A 108 -10.59 40.18 -17.91
N GLU A 109 -9.56 41.01 -17.77
CA GLU A 109 -8.21 40.57 -17.39
C GLU A 109 -8.20 39.91 -15.99
N LEU A 110 -8.91 40.50 -15.02
CA LEU A 110 -8.99 39.96 -13.67
C LEU A 110 -9.70 38.60 -13.63
N LYS A 111 -10.77 38.44 -14.42
CA LYS A 111 -11.46 37.15 -14.60
C LYS A 111 -10.54 36.12 -15.25
N ALA A 112 -9.81 36.48 -16.31
CA ALA A 112 -8.86 35.59 -16.97
C ALA A 112 -7.73 35.17 -16.02
N ARG A 113 -7.23 36.08 -15.18
CA ARG A 113 -6.23 35.77 -14.14
C ARG A 113 -6.78 34.80 -13.10
N MET A 114 -8.00 35.01 -12.62
CA MET A 114 -8.63 34.07 -11.68
C MET A 114 -8.83 32.69 -12.29
N GLN A 115 -9.27 32.59 -13.54
CA GLN A 115 -9.42 31.31 -14.23
C GLN A 115 -8.09 30.55 -14.34
N ARG A 116 -6.99 31.23 -14.67
CA ARG A 116 -5.66 30.61 -14.72
C ARG A 116 -5.20 30.10 -13.35
N LEU A 117 -5.51 30.79 -12.27
CA LEU A 117 -5.17 30.35 -10.92
C LEU A 117 -5.95 29.09 -10.54
N VAL A 118 -7.26 29.07 -10.79
CA VAL A 118 -8.11 27.90 -10.54
C VAL A 118 -7.68 26.69 -11.37
N GLU A 119 -7.37 26.88 -12.65
CA GLU A 119 -6.90 25.81 -13.52
C GLU A 119 -5.55 25.25 -13.05
N LYS A 120 -4.63 26.13 -12.63
CA LYS A 120 -3.34 25.73 -12.08
C LYS A 120 -3.51 24.91 -10.80
N GLU A 121 -4.34 25.37 -9.85
CA GLU A 121 -4.62 24.64 -8.61
C GLU A 121 -5.26 23.28 -8.88
N ALA A 122 -6.24 23.22 -9.81
CA ALA A 122 -6.87 21.97 -10.21
C ALA A 122 -5.87 20.99 -10.85
N ASN A 123 -4.94 21.49 -11.67
CA ASN A 123 -3.90 20.66 -12.27
C ASN A 123 -2.94 20.11 -11.20
N GLU A 124 -2.45 20.96 -10.30
CA GLU A 124 -1.57 20.54 -9.19
C GLU A 124 -2.24 19.52 -8.27
N GLU A 125 -3.54 19.69 -7.97
CA GLU A 125 -4.29 18.72 -7.17
C GLU A 125 -4.44 17.38 -7.92
N SER A 126 -4.68 17.42 -9.23
CA SER A 126 -4.79 16.22 -10.05
C SER A 126 -3.48 15.42 -10.11
N GLU A 127 -2.34 16.11 -10.22
CA GLU A 127 -1.00 15.51 -10.21
C GLU A 127 -0.68 14.89 -8.85
N LYS A 128 -0.95 15.62 -7.76
CA LYS A 128 -0.82 15.10 -6.39
C LYS A 128 -1.67 13.85 -6.18
N ARG A 129 -2.90 13.84 -6.69
CA ARG A 129 -3.80 12.69 -6.61
C ARG A 129 -3.29 11.52 -7.45
N ALA A 130 -2.73 11.76 -8.63
CA ALA A 130 -2.13 10.73 -9.47
C ALA A 130 -0.91 10.10 -8.79
N ALA A 131 0.00 10.91 -8.24
CA ALA A 131 1.17 10.44 -7.52
C ALA A 131 0.80 9.60 -6.29
N LYS A 132 -0.20 10.03 -5.50
CA LYS A 132 -0.71 9.25 -4.36
C LYS A 132 -1.30 7.90 -4.79
N LYS A 133 -2.01 7.85 -5.91
CA LYS A 133 -2.56 6.60 -6.47
C LYS A 133 -1.44 5.65 -6.91
N GLU A 134 -0.42 6.17 -7.59
CA GLU A 134 0.72 5.38 -8.03
C GLU A 134 1.50 4.81 -6.84
N LEU A 135 1.76 5.64 -5.82
CA LEU A 135 2.41 5.20 -4.60
C LEU A 135 1.63 4.09 -3.90
N LYS A 136 0.31 4.28 -3.74
CA LYS A 136 -0.57 3.25 -3.16
C LYS A 136 -0.50 1.96 -3.96
N LYS A 137 -0.60 2.03 -5.28
CA LYS A 137 -0.50 0.86 -6.17
C LYS A 137 0.83 0.14 -6.00
N TRP A 138 1.94 0.88 -5.89
CA TRP A 138 3.27 0.29 -5.69
C TRP A 138 3.35 -0.50 -4.37
N TYR A 139 2.82 0.05 -3.28
CA TYR A 139 2.76 -0.66 -1.99
C TYR A 139 1.88 -1.91 -2.05
N GLU A 140 0.72 -1.82 -2.70
CA GLU A 140 -0.18 -2.97 -2.91
C GLU A 140 0.50 -4.08 -3.74
N ASP A 141 1.18 -3.70 -4.82
CA ASP A 141 1.95 -4.63 -5.67
C ASP A 141 3.09 -5.29 -4.87
N LYS A 142 3.82 -4.51 -4.08
CA LYS A 142 4.90 -5.01 -3.22
C LYS A 142 4.40 -6.00 -2.18
N GLU A 143 3.30 -5.68 -1.51
CA GLU A 143 2.73 -6.55 -0.49
C GLU A 143 2.19 -7.84 -1.11
N ARG A 144 1.49 -7.74 -2.25
CA ARG A 144 1.04 -8.92 -3.01
C ARG A 144 2.22 -9.82 -3.36
N ASP A 145 3.31 -9.26 -3.88
CA ASP A 145 4.49 -10.03 -4.26
C ASP A 145 5.17 -10.68 -3.04
N ARG A 146 5.21 -9.99 -1.90
CA ARG A 146 5.73 -10.54 -0.63
C ARG A 146 4.90 -11.73 -0.16
N VAL A 147 3.58 -11.59 -0.14
CA VAL A 147 2.65 -12.65 0.27
C VAL A 147 2.72 -13.83 -0.70
N ALA A 148 2.75 -13.56 -2.01
CA ALA A 148 2.87 -14.60 -3.04
C ALA A 148 4.16 -15.42 -2.89
N LYS A 149 5.31 -14.75 -2.70
CA LYS A 149 6.59 -15.43 -2.45
C LYS A 149 6.57 -16.23 -1.15
N SER A 150 6.02 -15.66 -0.07
CA SER A 150 5.88 -16.38 1.20
C SER A 150 5.04 -17.64 1.06
N LYS A 151 3.92 -17.55 0.33
CA LYS A 151 3.06 -18.69 0.03
C LYS A 151 3.79 -19.74 -0.82
N GLN A 152 4.45 -19.32 -1.89
CA GLN A 152 5.24 -20.21 -2.74
C GLN A 152 6.32 -20.94 -1.94
N ASN A 153 7.07 -20.23 -1.10
CA ASN A 153 8.13 -20.83 -0.27
C ASN A 153 7.55 -21.89 0.69
N LYS A 154 6.37 -21.65 1.28
CA LYS A 154 5.69 -22.63 2.14
C LYS A 154 5.24 -23.86 1.35
N GLU A 155 4.71 -23.66 0.15
CA GLU A 155 4.30 -24.76 -0.74
C GLU A 155 5.51 -25.59 -1.20
N GLU A 156 6.61 -24.94 -1.55
CA GLU A 156 7.89 -25.58 -1.90
C GLU A 156 8.49 -26.35 -0.72
N GLU A 157 8.46 -25.78 0.48
CA GLU A 157 8.91 -26.46 1.70
C GLU A 157 8.04 -27.69 1.99
N TRP A 158 6.72 -27.57 1.88
CA TRP A 158 5.81 -28.67 2.09
C TRP A 158 6.03 -29.79 1.07
N ALA A 159 6.18 -29.44 -0.22
CA ALA A 159 6.49 -30.40 -1.28
C ALA A 159 7.84 -31.09 -1.04
N PHE A 160 8.85 -30.34 -0.58
CA PHE A 160 10.16 -30.89 -0.23
C PHE A 160 10.07 -31.88 0.95
N LEU A 161 9.33 -31.54 2.00
CA LEU A 161 9.12 -32.42 3.15
C LEU A 161 8.37 -33.69 2.75
N GLN A 162 7.34 -33.56 1.91
CA GLN A 162 6.61 -34.69 1.36
C GLN A 162 7.53 -35.60 0.54
N GLN A 163 8.31 -35.05 -0.40
CA GLN A 163 9.26 -35.81 -1.20
C GLN A 163 10.31 -36.51 -0.32
N ARG A 164 10.79 -35.82 0.73
CA ARG A 164 11.72 -36.40 1.70
C ARG A 164 11.11 -37.59 2.43
N ASP A 165 9.85 -37.50 2.83
CA ASP A 165 9.17 -38.59 3.55
C ASP A 165 8.80 -39.75 2.59
N ASP A 166 8.48 -39.46 1.33
CA ASP A 166 8.38 -40.48 0.26
C ASP A 166 9.70 -41.21 0.05
N HIS A 167 10.82 -40.49 0.02
CA HIS A 167 12.16 -41.10 -0.08
C HIS A 167 12.51 -41.96 1.13
N LYS A 168 12.03 -41.64 2.34
CA LYS A 168 12.21 -42.49 3.54
C LYS A 168 11.37 -43.76 3.46
N ARG A 169 10.15 -43.67 2.89
CA ARG A 169 9.24 -44.81 2.73
C ARG A 169 9.62 -45.71 1.55
N SER A 170 10.31 -45.16 0.55
CA SER A 170 10.72 -45.92 -0.62
C SER A 170 11.68 -47.05 -0.25
N LYS A 171 11.38 -48.26 -0.73
CA LYS A 171 12.28 -49.42 -0.66
C LYS A 171 13.54 -49.17 -1.50
N ASN A 172 13.45 -48.35 -2.55
CA ASN A 172 14.56 -48.07 -3.45
C ASN A 172 15.31 -46.79 -3.08
N LYS A 173 16.47 -46.96 -2.43
CA LYS A 173 17.38 -45.87 -2.07
C LYS A 173 17.88 -45.08 -3.28
N TRP A 174 17.88 -45.67 -4.48
CA TRP A 174 18.32 -45.00 -5.71
C TRP A 174 17.36 -43.90 -6.17
N GLU A 175 16.09 -43.93 -5.77
CA GLU A 175 15.13 -42.85 -6.10
C GLU A 175 15.60 -41.53 -5.51
N LYS A 176 15.98 -41.52 -4.23
CA LYS A 176 16.56 -40.36 -3.56
C LYS A 176 17.82 -39.84 -4.26
N ILE A 177 18.72 -40.74 -4.64
CA ILE A 177 20.00 -40.36 -5.27
C ILE A 177 19.75 -39.71 -6.63
N ILE A 178 18.85 -40.28 -7.42
CA ILE A 178 18.58 -39.83 -8.79
C ILE A 178 17.85 -38.49 -8.80
N ASP A 179 16.91 -38.27 -7.88
CA ASP A 179 16.19 -37.00 -7.78
C ASP A 179 17.13 -35.84 -7.40
N ASN A 180 18.29 -36.12 -6.77
CA ASN A 180 19.31 -35.13 -6.44
C ASN A 180 20.39 -34.96 -7.53
N VAL A 181 20.30 -35.69 -8.64
CA VAL A 181 21.32 -35.68 -9.71
C VAL A 181 20.69 -35.28 -11.04
N GLU A 182 21.36 -34.41 -11.79
CA GLU A 182 20.91 -33.98 -13.12
C GLU A 182 21.09 -35.10 -14.16
N ILE A 183 20.03 -35.87 -14.37
CA ILE A 183 20.01 -36.96 -15.35
C ILE A 183 19.61 -36.47 -16.75
N ASN A 184 19.03 -35.27 -16.90
CA ASN A 184 18.59 -34.79 -18.20
C ASN A 184 19.81 -34.45 -19.09
N PRO A 185 19.94 -35.09 -20.27
CA PRO A 185 21.06 -34.81 -21.18
C PRO A 185 21.10 -33.37 -21.66
N SER A 186 19.96 -32.67 -21.77
CA SER A 186 19.91 -31.29 -22.27
C SER A 186 20.36 -30.26 -21.23
N LYS A 187 20.26 -30.57 -19.94
CA LYS A 187 20.59 -29.64 -18.84
C LYS A 187 22.05 -29.73 -18.39
N TYR A 188 22.75 -30.78 -18.79
CA TYR A 188 24.14 -30.98 -18.41
C TYR A 188 25.07 -30.12 -19.25
N LEU A 189 25.75 -29.18 -18.59
CA LEU A 189 26.68 -28.24 -19.21
C LEU A 189 28.14 -28.75 -19.25
N GLY A 190 28.40 -29.96 -18.75
CA GLY A 190 29.76 -30.48 -18.68
C GLY A 190 30.27 -31.03 -20.01
N THR A 191 31.60 -31.09 -20.14
CA THR A 191 32.30 -31.54 -21.35
C THR A 191 32.54 -33.05 -21.42
N LYS A 192 32.29 -33.78 -20.33
CA LYS A 192 32.54 -35.23 -20.25
C LYS A 192 31.29 -36.01 -20.65
N ASP A 193 31.51 -37.14 -21.30
CA ASP A 193 30.42 -38.08 -21.57
C ASP A 193 29.99 -38.78 -20.27
N VAL A 194 28.77 -38.47 -19.84
CA VAL A 194 28.13 -39.05 -18.65
C VAL A 194 27.00 -40.03 -19.04
N THR A 195 26.89 -40.42 -20.31
CA THR A 195 25.82 -41.28 -20.83
C THR A 195 25.79 -42.63 -20.12
N ARG A 196 26.95 -43.28 -19.96
CA ARG A 196 27.06 -44.58 -19.26
C ARG A 196 26.70 -44.47 -17.78
N MET A 197 27.06 -43.37 -17.13
CA MET A 197 26.69 -43.11 -15.73
C MET A 197 25.18 -42.96 -15.59
N ARG A 198 24.53 -42.15 -16.45
CA ARG A 198 23.08 -41.96 -16.47
C ARG A 198 22.34 -43.28 -16.69
N GLN A 199 22.76 -44.08 -17.67
CA GLN A 199 22.18 -45.39 -17.94
C GLN A 199 22.29 -46.32 -16.71
N SER A 200 23.45 -46.33 -16.07
CA SER A 200 23.67 -47.14 -14.86
C SER A 200 22.76 -46.69 -13.71
N MET A 201 22.61 -45.38 -13.49
CA MET A 201 21.72 -44.84 -12.46
C MET A 201 20.25 -45.17 -12.75
N LEU A 202 19.78 -45.01 -13.99
CA LEU A 202 18.41 -45.34 -14.38
C LEU A 202 18.09 -46.83 -14.21
N ALA A 203 19.03 -47.71 -14.55
CA ALA A 203 18.90 -49.15 -14.29
C ALA A 203 18.70 -49.41 -12.78
N ARG A 204 19.52 -48.81 -11.92
CA ARG A 204 19.38 -48.94 -10.46
C ARG A 204 18.06 -48.40 -9.91
N LYS A 205 17.45 -47.40 -10.54
CA LYS A 205 16.10 -46.93 -10.21
C LYS A 205 15.04 -48.01 -10.47
N ALA A 206 15.23 -48.80 -11.53
CA ALA A 206 14.31 -49.84 -11.96
C ALA A 206 14.49 -51.18 -11.23
N ASP A 207 15.68 -51.47 -10.67
CA ASP A 207 16.04 -52.76 -10.08
C ASP A 207 15.03 -53.30 -9.04
N ILE A 208 14.40 -52.45 -8.22
CA ILE A 208 13.42 -52.90 -7.20
C ILE A 208 12.01 -53.08 -7.79
N LYS A 209 11.67 -52.42 -8.90
CA LYS A 209 10.41 -52.67 -9.61
C LYS A 209 10.37 -54.04 -10.28
N ALA A 210 11.53 -54.66 -10.53
CA ALA A 210 11.66 -55.97 -11.15
C ALA A 210 11.61 -57.14 -10.14
N GLN A 211 11.82 -56.87 -8.85
CA GLN A 211 11.56 -57.84 -7.78
C GLN A 211 10.09 -57.71 -7.37
N GLY A 212 9.23 -58.52 -7.99
CA GLY A 212 7.87 -58.76 -7.50
C GLY A 212 7.88 -59.25 -6.05
N PRO A 213 6.73 -59.25 -5.35
CA PRO A 213 6.65 -59.71 -3.97
C PRO A 213 7.20 -61.14 -3.92
N SER A 214 8.32 -61.33 -3.23
CA SER A 214 8.71 -62.65 -2.77
C SER A 214 7.74 -63.00 -1.66
N ASP A 215 6.70 -63.77 -2.01
CA ASP A 215 5.81 -64.43 -1.06
C ASP A 215 6.66 -65.31 -0.12
N GLU A 216 6.69 -64.95 1.16
CA GLU A 216 7.01 -65.83 2.29
C GLU A 216 5.81 -65.86 3.24
#